data_AF-A0A9D2LTI3-F1
#
_entry.id   AF-A0A9D2LTI3-F1
#
_cell.length_a   1.000
_cell.length_b   1.000
_cell.length_c   1.000
_cell.angle_alpha   90.00
_cell.angle_beta   90.00
_cell.angle_gamma   90.00
#
_symmetry.space_group_name_H-M   'P 1'
#
loop_
_entity.id
_entity.type
_entity.pdbx_description
1 polymer ?
#
loop_
_entity_poly.entity_id
_entity_poly.type
_entity_poly.pdbx_seq_one_letter_code
_entity_poly.pdbx_strand_id
1 'polypeptide(L)'
;MNQMKVMSAPFIRAEKSTRLIMLHVVISLMPALLGAVYFFGIRAFYLTGFSVAVCVLTEYLWQKLTKKQVTAGDFSAVVTGILLAFNMPVTVPVWVVAAAAVFSILFVKEIFGGIGNNFVNPALMGRLLVMVTWPGTVINYTVPGTLPVDAVSGATVLGSVKTGAQAGYSYWQMFIGEVPGAMGETSKLLLLVGFLYMCYMGIVNIEAALSYIGTVLVLTFILGPEGLFTGDILLNLLGGGLLMGGFYMLTDYTFVSRRGRILYAVTAGVITAAIRIFTVYPEGICFGILTANCLAGLMSLAFKRRVYGTKKA
;
A
#
# COMPACT_ATOMS: atom_id res chain seq x y z
N MET A 1 44.17 14.10 -38.30
CA MET A 1 42.75 14.33 -37.98
C MET A 1 42.60 14.35 -36.47
N ASN A 2 42.53 15.55 -35.87
CA ASN A 2 42.28 15.68 -34.43
C ASN A 2 40.83 15.30 -34.14
N GLN A 3 40.63 14.25 -33.35
CA GLN A 3 39.30 13.90 -32.86
C GLN A 3 38.85 14.97 -31.85
N MET A 4 37.92 15.83 -32.27
CA MET A 4 37.22 16.72 -31.36
C MET A 4 36.31 15.86 -30.48
N LYS A 5 36.71 15.67 -29.23
CA LYS A 5 35.87 15.03 -28.21
C LYS A 5 34.75 16.00 -27.87
N VAL A 6 33.56 15.80 -28.43
CA VAL A 6 32.36 16.56 -28.07
C VAL A 6 32.08 16.30 -26.60
N MET A 7 32.46 17.23 -25.73
CA MET A 7 32.06 17.18 -24.33
C MET A 7 30.57 17.53 -24.28
N SER A 8 29.73 16.54 -24.07
CA SER A 8 28.35 16.78 -23.65
C SER A 8 28.39 17.58 -22.34
N ALA A 9 27.48 18.55 -22.20
CA ALA A 9 27.36 19.35 -20.99
C ALA A 9 27.36 18.43 -19.75
N PRO A 10 28.01 18.81 -18.64
CA PRO A 10 27.97 17.99 -17.44
C PRO A 10 26.54 18.03 -16.91
N PHE A 11 25.74 17.02 -17.27
CA PHE A 11 24.55 16.70 -16.51
C PHE A 11 25.06 16.21 -15.15
N ILE A 12 25.24 17.15 -14.22
CA ILE A 12 25.53 16.87 -12.82
C ILE A 12 24.46 15.86 -12.38
N ARG A 13 24.91 14.63 -12.06
CA ARG A 13 24.05 13.50 -11.73
C ARG A 13 23.14 13.88 -10.56
N ALA A 14 21.86 13.50 -10.67
CA ALA A 14 20.82 13.78 -9.68
C ALA A 14 21.22 13.28 -8.27
N GLU A 15 21.04 14.14 -7.26
CA GLU A 15 21.33 13.85 -5.84
C GLU A 15 20.50 12.69 -5.24
N LYS A 16 19.39 12.29 -5.88
CA LYS A 16 18.52 11.20 -5.41
C LYS A 16 18.32 10.13 -6.48
N SER A 17 18.99 8.99 -6.32
CA SER A 17 18.75 7.79 -7.13
C SER A 17 17.45 7.10 -6.69
N THR A 18 16.74 6.47 -7.63
CA THR A 18 15.58 5.60 -7.35
C THR A 18 15.89 4.59 -6.24
N ARG A 19 17.11 4.04 -6.25
CA ARG A 19 17.61 3.13 -5.23
C ARG A 19 17.57 3.73 -3.83
N LEU A 20 17.99 5.00 -3.67
CA LEU A 20 17.99 5.70 -2.38
C LEU A 20 16.56 5.96 -1.91
N ILE A 21 15.68 6.37 -2.82
CA ILE A 21 14.26 6.60 -2.50
C ILE A 21 13.62 5.31 -1.99
N MET A 22 13.79 4.19 -2.71
CA MET A 22 13.22 2.90 -2.30
C MET A 22 13.86 2.37 -1.01
N LEU A 23 15.17 2.59 -0.79
CA LEU A 23 15.83 2.25 0.46
C LEU A 23 15.18 2.97 1.66
N HIS A 24 14.89 4.27 1.53
CA HIS A 24 14.20 5.00 2.60
C HIS A 24 12.80 4.48 2.86
N VAL A 25 12.08 3.99 1.84
CA VAL A 25 10.77 3.33 2.01
C VAL A 25 10.93 1.99 2.73
N VAL A 26 11.97 1.22 2.43
CA VAL A 26 12.27 -0.02 3.18
C VAL A 26 12.58 0.30 4.64
N ILE A 27 13.43 1.31 4.91
CA ILE A 27 13.79 1.74 6.27
C ILE A 27 12.54 2.18 7.05
N SER A 28 11.63 2.92 6.42
CA SER A 28 10.41 3.36 7.09
C SER A 28 9.41 2.24 7.37
N LEU A 29 9.50 1.10 6.68
CA LEU A 29 8.69 -0.09 6.96
C LEU A 29 9.28 -0.99 8.05
N MET A 30 10.56 -0.83 8.40
CA MET A 30 11.22 -1.66 9.42
C MET A 30 10.56 -1.57 10.81
N PRO A 31 10.15 -0.39 11.34
CA PRO A 31 9.46 -0.33 12.62
C PRO A 31 8.16 -1.14 12.61
N ALA A 32 7.38 -1.05 11.53
CA ALA A 32 6.16 -1.84 11.38
C ALA A 32 6.44 -3.35 11.26
N LEU A 33 7.54 -3.75 10.60
CA LEU A 33 7.97 -5.16 10.56
C LEU A 33 8.30 -5.68 11.97
N LEU A 34 9.05 -4.92 12.76
CA LEU A 34 9.39 -5.28 14.13
C LEU A 34 8.14 -5.40 15.00
N GLY A 35 7.17 -4.49 14.83
CA GLY A 35 5.86 -4.59 15.45
C GLY A 35 5.11 -5.86 15.06
N ALA A 36 5.05 -6.18 13.76
CA ALA A 36 4.40 -7.40 13.29
C ALA A 36 5.05 -8.67 13.87
N VAL A 37 6.37 -8.69 14.03
CA VAL A 37 7.10 -9.80 14.67
C VAL A 37 6.80 -9.86 16.18
N TYR A 38 6.66 -8.73 16.85
CA TYR A 38 6.28 -8.68 18.26
C TYR A 38 4.85 -9.23 18.49
N PHE A 39 3.89 -8.85 17.65
CA PHE A 39 2.48 -9.25 17.81
C PHE A 39 2.17 -10.67 17.30
N PHE A 40 2.78 -11.09 16.18
CA PHE A 40 2.48 -12.37 15.53
C PHE A 40 3.61 -13.40 15.58
N GLY A 41 4.73 -13.05 16.22
CA GLY A 41 5.89 -13.91 16.36
C GLY A 41 6.78 -13.99 15.12
N ILE A 42 7.76 -14.90 15.18
CA ILE A 42 8.82 -15.02 14.17
C ILE A 42 8.31 -15.41 12.78
N ARG A 43 7.11 -16.01 12.68
CA ARG A 43 6.51 -16.37 11.40
C ARG A 43 6.28 -15.16 10.50
N ALA A 44 5.94 -13.99 11.07
CA ALA A 44 5.79 -12.75 10.32
C ALA A 44 7.10 -12.39 9.59
N PHE A 45 8.25 -12.52 10.27
CA PHE A 45 9.56 -12.27 9.68
C PHE A 45 9.86 -13.23 8.52
N TYR A 46 9.65 -14.54 8.72
CA TYR A 46 9.89 -15.54 7.68
C TYR A 46 9.01 -15.32 6.46
N LEU A 47 7.73 -15.00 6.67
CA LEU A 47 6.78 -14.79 5.59
C LEU A 47 7.10 -13.53 4.78
N THR A 48 7.45 -12.42 5.45
CA THR A 48 7.91 -11.20 4.77
C THR A 48 9.22 -11.44 4.02
N GLY A 49 10.20 -12.08 4.64
CA GLY A 49 11.48 -12.40 4.00
C GLY A 49 11.31 -13.32 2.79
N PHE A 50 10.44 -14.32 2.89
CA PHE A 50 10.10 -15.20 1.78
C PHE A 50 9.41 -14.44 0.63
N SER A 51 8.45 -13.57 0.93
CA SER A 51 7.79 -12.73 -0.10
C SER A 51 8.79 -11.86 -0.84
N VAL A 52 9.69 -11.20 -0.10
CA VAL A 52 10.78 -10.38 -0.68
C VAL A 52 11.69 -11.22 -1.57
N ALA A 53 12.11 -12.40 -1.10
CA ALA A 53 12.97 -13.30 -1.87
C ALA A 53 12.29 -13.71 -3.19
N VAL A 54 11.01 -14.11 -3.15
CA VAL A 54 10.27 -14.49 -4.36
C VAL A 54 10.11 -13.30 -5.31
N CYS A 55 9.81 -12.09 -4.81
CA CYS A 55 9.69 -10.90 -5.64
C CYS A 55 11.02 -10.57 -6.35
N VAL A 56 12.14 -10.53 -5.61
CA VAL A 56 13.46 -10.22 -6.17
C VAL A 56 13.92 -11.30 -7.16
N LEU A 57 13.70 -12.58 -6.84
CA LEU A 57 14.03 -13.69 -7.74
C LEU A 57 13.20 -13.63 -9.02
N THR A 58 11.90 -13.36 -8.92
CA THR A 58 11.02 -13.25 -10.10
C THR A 58 11.46 -12.10 -11.01
N GLU A 59 11.76 -10.94 -10.43
CA GLU A 59 12.26 -9.77 -11.17
C GLU A 59 13.59 -10.10 -11.87
N TYR A 60 14.55 -10.65 -11.13
CA TYR A 60 15.85 -11.03 -11.67
C TYR A 60 15.74 -12.04 -12.81
N LEU A 61 14.93 -13.11 -12.63
CA LEU A 61 14.75 -14.14 -13.64
C LEU A 61 14.07 -13.59 -14.89
N TRP A 62 13.05 -12.77 -14.75
CA TRP A 62 12.35 -12.17 -15.90
C TRP A 62 13.26 -11.23 -16.69
N GLN A 63 14.01 -10.37 -15.99
CA GLN A 63 14.95 -9.44 -16.63
C GLN A 63 16.07 -10.19 -17.36
N LYS A 64 16.59 -11.27 -16.76
CA LYS A 64 17.59 -12.14 -17.39
C LYS A 64 17.02 -12.85 -18.63
N LEU A 65 15.80 -13.38 -18.54
CA LEU A 65 15.14 -14.08 -19.65
C LEU A 65 14.83 -13.14 -20.82
N THR A 66 14.37 -11.93 -20.52
CA THR A 66 14.04 -10.90 -21.51
C THR A 66 15.25 -10.08 -21.97
N LYS A 67 16.47 -10.41 -21.47
CA LYS A 67 17.72 -9.70 -21.76
C LYS A 67 17.65 -8.19 -21.49
N LYS A 68 16.80 -7.78 -20.55
CA LYS A 68 16.71 -6.41 -20.06
C LYS A 68 17.84 -6.14 -19.05
N GLN A 69 18.12 -4.87 -18.78
CA GLN A 69 19.06 -4.51 -17.71
C GLN A 69 18.54 -5.03 -16.36
N VAL A 70 19.41 -5.66 -15.59
CA VAL A 70 19.06 -6.18 -14.27
C VAL A 70 18.95 -5.01 -13.30
N THR A 71 17.72 -4.69 -12.88
CA THR A 71 17.43 -3.62 -11.92
C THR A 71 17.21 -4.12 -10.50
N ALA A 72 17.36 -5.42 -10.24
CA ALA A 72 17.14 -6.05 -8.92
C ALA A 72 17.85 -5.37 -7.71
N GLY A 73 18.85 -4.50 -7.94
CA GLY A 73 19.50 -3.68 -6.92
C GLY A 73 18.80 -2.34 -6.58
N ASP A 74 17.65 -2.03 -7.17
CA ASP A 74 16.91 -0.77 -6.97
C ASP A 74 15.96 -0.77 -5.76
N PHE A 75 15.88 -1.89 -5.03
CA PHE A 75 15.01 -2.12 -3.86
C PHE A 75 13.50 -2.06 -4.12
N SER A 76 13.05 -1.88 -5.36
CA SER A 76 11.62 -1.76 -5.65
C SER A 76 10.88 -3.10 -5.52
N ALA A 77 11.48 -4.22 -5.93
CA ALA A 77 10.93 -5.55 -5.68
C ALA A 77 10.89 -5.89 -4.17
N VAL A 78 11.84 -5.36 -3.41
CA VAL A 78 11.87 -5.50 -1.93
C VAL A 78 10.69 -4.77 -1.32
N VAL A 79 10.44 -3.51 -1.70
CA VAL A 79 9.27 -2.75 -1.23
C VAL A 79 7.97 -3.47 -1.58
N THR A 80 7.83 -3.95 -2.83
CA THR A 80 6.64 -4.73 -3.24
C THR A 80 6.44 -5.98 -2.39
N GLY A 81 7.50 -6.75 -2.11
CA GLY A 81 7.42 -7.96 -1.28
C GLY A 81 7.04 -7.67 0.17
N ILE A 82 7.61 -6.61 0.77
CA ILE A 82 7.26 -6.20 2.14
C ILE A 82 5.79 -5.76 2.19
N LEU A 83 5.37 -4.88 1.28
CA LEU A 83 3.99 -4.38 1.23
C LEU A 83 2.98 -5.47 0.92
N LEU A 84 3.31 -6.44 0.06
CA LEU A 84 2.46 -7.58 -0.23
C LEU A 84 2.28 -8.45 1.03
N ALA A 85 3.37 -8.78 1.73
CA ALA A 85 3.31 -9.54 2.97
C ALA A 85 2.49 -8.79 4.04
N PHE A 86 2.66 -7.49 4.17
CA PHE A 86 1.94 -6.66 5.15
C PHE A 86 0.43 -6.62 4.92
N ASN A 87 -0.02 -6.81 3.69
CA ASN A 87 -1.45 -6.92 3.37
C ASN A 87 -2.06 -8.30 3.66
N MET A 88 -1.27 -9.30 4.08
CA MET A 88 -1.73 -10.66 4.33
C MET A 88 -1.77 -10.98 5.83
N PRO A 89 -2.61 -11.95 6.27
CA PRO A 89 -2.51 -12.50 7.62
C PRO A 89 -1.26 -13.37 7.76
N VAL A 90 -0.71 -13.49 8.98
CA VAL A 90 0.49 -14.30 9.27
C VAL A 90 0.29 -15.80 9.00
N THR A 91 -0.96 -16.27 9.06
CA THR A 91 -1.34 -17.67 8.86
C THR A 91 -1.42 -18.10 7.40
N VAL A 92 -1.34 -17.15 6.46
CA VAL A 92 -1.45 -17.46 5.03
C VAL A 92 -0.43 -18.54 4.63
N PRO A 93 -0.82 -19.51 3.78
CA PRO A 93 0.11 -20.50 3.27
C PRO A 93 1.21 -19.85 2.42
N VAL A 94 2.45 -20.31 2.60
CA VAL A 94 3.63 -19.75 1.95
C VAL A 94 3.53 -19.80 0.41
N TRP A 95 2.91 -20.84 -0.13
CA TRP A 95 2.70 -20.99 -1.58
C TRP A 95 1.76 -19.93 -2.16
N VAL A 96 0.74 -19.47 -1.41
CA VAL A 96 -0.18 -18.42 -1.84
C VAL A 96 0.58 -17.10 -1.96
N VAL A 97 1.45 -16.81 -0.99
CA VAL A 97 2.32 -15.63 -1.02
C VAL A 97 3.30 -15.70 -2.20
N ALA A 98 3.85 -16.88 -2.50
CA ALA A 98 4.69 -17.06 -3.67
C ALA A 98 3.93 -16.75 -4.98
N ALA A 99 2.72 -17.32 -5.14
CA ALA A 99 1.89 -17.10 -6.32
C ALA A 99 1.53 -15.61 -6.50
N ALA A 100 1.14 -14.94 -5.41
CA ALA A 100 0.84 -13.51 -5.40
C ALA A 100 2.08 -12.67 -5.74
N ALA A 101 3.24 -12.98 -5.17
CA ALA A 101 4.50 -12.29 -5.40
C ALA A 101 4.95 -12.40 -6.87
N VAL A 102 4.86 -13.60 -7.45
CA VAL A 102 5.16 -13.83 -8.87
C VAL A 102 4.21 -13.03 -9.75
N PHE A 103 2.91 -13.04 -9.43
CA PHE A 103 1.91 -12.30 -10.19
C PHE A 103 2.15 -10.78 -10.14
N SER A 104 2.36 -10.23 -8.94
CA SER A 104 2.67 -8.82 -8.72
C SER A 104 3.88 -8.37 -9.53
N ILE A 105 4.96 -9.12 -9.52
CA ILE A 105 6.17 -8.71 -10.24
C ILE A 105 6.03 -8.94 -11.74
N LEU A 106 5.70 -10.15 -12.16
CA LEU A 106 5.73 -10.51 -13.57
C LEU A 106 4.63 -9.79 -14.33
N PHE A 107 3.37 -9.95 -13.92
CA PHE A 107 2.23 -9.50 -14.71
C PHE A 107 1.93 -8.01 -14.54
N VAL A 108 2.19 -7.44 -13.37
CA VAL A 108 1.80 -6.05 -13.08
C VAL A 108 2.95 -5.08 -13.31
N LYS A 109 4.17 -5.47 -12.95
CA LYS A 109 5.33 -4.57 -13.02
C LYS A 109 6.18 -4.81 -14.28
N GLU A 110 6.60 -6.03 -14.54
CA GLU A 110 7.64 -6.33 -15.52
C GLU A 110 7.13 -6.39 -16.98
N ILE A 111 5.92 -6.93 -17.20
CA ILE A 111 5.28 -6.92 -18.53
C ILE A 111 5.13 -5.48 -19.05
N PHE A 112 4.83 -4.53 -18.16
CA PHE A 112 4.64 -3.12 -18.50
C PHE A 112 5.95 -2.33 -18.60
N GLY A 113 7.10 -2.98 -18.40
CA GLY A 113 8.41 -2.35 -18.59
C GLY A 113 9.09 -1.86 -17.30
N GLY A 114 8.69 -2.37 -16.14
CA GLY A 114 9.39 -2.15 -14.87
C GLY A 114 8.88 -0.95 -14.07
N ILE A 115 9.74 -0.40 -13.19
CA ILE A 115 9.38 0.72 -12.31
C ILE A 115 8.96 1.95 -13.13
N GLY A 116 7.85 2.57 -12.73
CA GLY A 116 7.37 3.83 -13.28
C GLY A 116 6.49 3.66 -14.52
N ASN A 117 6.42 2.45 -15.08
CA ASN A 117 5.51 2.09 -16.16
C ASN A 117 4.34 1.20 -15.67
N ASN A 118 4.31 0.86 -14.39
CA ASN A 118 3.24 0.08 -13.78
C ASN A 118 1.94 0.91 -13.75
N PHE A 119 0.90 0.41 -14.41
CA PHE A 119 -0.40 1.08 -14.47
C PHE A 119 -1.18 0.99 -13.15
N VAL A 120 -0.84 0.04 -12.28
CA VAL A 120 -1.39 -0.15 -10.93
C VAL A 120 -0.31 -0.55 -9.93
N ASN A 121 -0.57 -0.34 -8.65
CA ASN A 121 0.28 -0.79 -7.55
C ASN A 121 0.44 -2.33 -7.54
N PRO A 122 1.66 -2.87 -7.72
CA PRO A 122 1.87 -4.32 -7.80
C PRO A 122 1.49 -5.10 -6.54
N ALA A 123 1.77 -4.56 -5.35
CA ALA A 123 1.49 -5.24 -4.08
C ALA A 123 -0.01 -5.38 -3.84
N LEU A 124 -0.77 -4.30 -4.08
CA LEU A 124 -2.23 -4.32 -3.98
C LEU A 124 -2.86 -5.27 -5.00
N MET A 125 -2.32 -5.31 -6.22
CA MET A 125 -2.83 -6.21 -7.26
C MET A 125 -2.57 -7.68 -6.92
N GLY A 126 -1.44 -8.00 -6.29
CA GLY A 126 -1.19 -9.33 -5.72
C GLY A 126 -2.15 -9.68 -4.59
N ARG A 127 -2.44 -8.72 -3.71
CA ARG A 127 -3.46 -8.89 -2.65
C ARG A 127 -4.84 -9.16 -3.23
N LEU A 128 -5.22 -8.43 -4.28
CA LEU A 128 -6.50 -8.60 -4.98
C LEU A 128 -6.60 -9.99 -5.63
N LEU A 129 -5.53 -10.46 -6.27
CA LEU A 129 -5.50 -11.83 -6.82
C LEU A 129 -5.89 -12.84 -5.75
N VAL A 130 -5.22 -12.82 -4.60
CA VAL A 130 -5.49 -13.77 -3.51
C VAL A 130 -6.90 -13.61 -2.93
N MET A 131 -7.42 -12.37 -2.83
CA MET A 131 -8.82 -12.16 -2.41
C MET A 131 -9.81 -12.87 -3.34
N VAL A 132 -9.56 -12.83 -4.64
CA VAL A 132 -10.47 -13.39 -5.65
C VAL A 132 -10.30 -14.90 -5.80
N THR A 133 -9.06 -15.40 -5.80
CA THR A 133 -8.78 -16.83 -6.03
C THR A 133 -8.86 -17.67 -4.77
N TRP A 134 -8.42 -17.14 -3.62
CA TRP A 134 -8.36 -17.86 -2.34
C TRP A 134 -8.83 -17.01 -1.15
N PRO A 135 -10.09 -16.52 -1.16
CA PRO A 135 -10.60 -15.61 -0.12
C PRO A 135 -10.44 -16.16 1.29
N GLY A 136 -10.64 -17.47 1.50
CA GLY A 136 -10.53 -18.12 2.81
C GLY A 136 -9.15 -17.99 3.48
N THR A 137 -8.09 -17.77 2.70
CA THR A 137 -6.71 -17.64 3.23
C THR A 137 -6.40 -16.24 3.75
N VAL A 138 -7.26 -15.27 3.47
CA VAL A 138 -6.99 -13.85 3.68
C VAL A 138 -8.11 -13.08 4.39
N ILE A 139 -9.20 -13.77 4.75
CA ILE A 139 -10.29 -13.24 5.57
C ILE A 139 -10.22 -13.74 7.03
N ASN A 140 -9.46 -14.80 7.28
CA ASN A 140 -9.28 -15.38 8.61
C ASN A 140 -8.02 -14.79 9.25
N TYR A 141 -8.21 -13.87 10.19
CA TYR A 141 -7.12 -13.21 10.90
C TYR A 141 -6.91 -13.84 12.28
N THR A 142 -5.65 -13.93 12.69
CA THR A 142 -5.30 -14.38 14.03
C THR A 142 -5.28 -13.20 14.99
N VAL A 143 -5.70 -13.45 16.24
CA VAL A 143 -5.50 -12.50 17.32
C VAL A 143 -4.01 -12.42 17.65
N PRO A 144 -3.46 -11.22 17.94
CA PRO A 144 -2.09 -11.06 18.40
C PRO A 144 -1.77 -11.94 19.61
N GLY A 145 -0.57 -12.53 19.64
CA GLY A 145 -0.12 -13.41 20.72
C GLY A 145 0.12 -12.70 22.06
N THR A 146 -0.03 -11.37 22.10
CA THR A 146 0.00 -10.56 23.33
C THR A 146 -1.32 -10.61 24.11
N LEU A 147 -2.40 -11.08 23.48
CA LEU A 147 -3.72 -11.26 24.10
C LEU A 147 -3.92 -12.73 24.53
N PRO A 148 -4.78 -13.00 25.53
CA PRO A 148 -4.98 -14.35 26.06
C PRO A 148 -5.42 -15.37 24.99
N VAL A 149 -4.92 -16.60 25.13
CA VAL A 149 -4.89 -17.68 24.12
C VAL A 149 -6.28 -18.21 23.70
N ASP A 150 -7.35 -17.85 24.40
CA ASP A 150 -8.71 -18.35 24.13
C ASP A 150 -9.34 -17.81 22.83
N ALA A 151 -8.69 -16.88 22.13
CA ALA A 151 -9.16 -16.36 20.85
C ALA A 151 -8.21 -16.75 19.70
N VAL A 152 -8.35 -17.97 19.19
CA VAL A 152 -7.46 -18.53 18.14
C VAL A 152 -7.73 -17.94 16.74
N SER A 153 -8.91 -17.35 16.51
CA SER A 153 -9.30 -16.71 15.24
C SER A 153 -10.28 -15.57 15.51
N GLY A 154 -10.08 -14.42 14.87
CA GLY A 154 -10.93 -13.24 15.04
C GLY A 154 -11.24 -12.56 13.71
N ALA A 155 -12.48 -12.10 13.55
CA ALA A 155 -12.81 -11.15 12.50
C ALA A 155 -12.07 -9.82 12.76
N THR A 156 -11.76 -9.06 11.70
CA THR A 156 -11.23 -7.70 11.89
C THR A 156 -12.27 -6.84 12.62
N VAL A 157 -11.82 -5.78 13.30
CA VAL A 157 -12.72 -4.87 14.03
C VAL A 157 -13.74 -4.21 13.09
N LEU A 158 -13.32 -3.83 11.87
CA LEU A 158 -14.25 -3.37 10.84
C LEU A 158 -15.21 -4.47 10.39
N GLY A 159 -14.77 -5.72 10.34
CA GLY A 159 -15.60 -6.88 10.03
C GLY A 159 -16.67 -7.13 11.08
N SER A 160 -16.31 -7.12 12.37
CA SER A 160 -17.24 -7.38 13.47
C SER A 160 -18.31 -6.30 13.59
N VAL A 161 -17.92 -5.02 13.49
CA VAL A 161 -18.88 -3.89 13.53
C VAL A 161 -19.84 -3.96 12.35
N LYS A 162 -19.36 -4.38 11.18
CA LYS A 162 -20.19 -4.51 9.98
C LYS A 162 -21.21 -5.64 10.05
N THR A 163 -20.94 -6.70 10.81
CA THR A 163 -21.91 -7.76 11.11
C THR A 163 -22.82 -7.42 12.30
N GLY A 164 -22.76 -6.19 12.83
CA GLY A 164 -23.57 -5.74 13.96
C GLY A 164 -23.05 -6.16 15.34
N ALA A 165 -21.84 -6.72 15.43
CA ALA A 165 -21.19 -7.03 16.70
C ALA A 165 -20.47 -5.79 17.24
N GLN A 166 -20.29 -5.70 18.56
CA GLN A 166 -19.50 -4.61 19.13
C GLN A 166 -18.02 -4.75 18.71
N ALA A 167 -17.36 -3.60 18.57
CA ALA A 167 -15.94 -3.54 18.21
C ALA A 167 -15.07 -4.38 19.14
N GLY A 168 -15.43 -4.51 20.42
CA GLY A 168 -14.81 -5.44 21.39
C GLY A 168 -13.38 -5.07 21.83
N TYR A 169 -12.79 -4.02 21.25
CA TYR A 169 -11.45 -3.52 21.55
C TYR A 169 -11.48 -2.02 21.86
N SER A 170 -10.64 -1.58 22.79
CA SER A 170 -10.46 -0.15 23.08
C SER A 170 -9.69 0.54 21.95
N TYR A 171 -9.99 1.82 21.68
CA TYR A 171 -9.23 2.61 20.69
C TYR A 171 -7.72 2.63 20.96
N TRP A 172 -7.31 2.55 22.23
CA TRP A 172 -5.90 2.47 22.61
C TRP A 172 -5.25 1.16 22.14
N GLN A 173 -5.96 0.04 22.28
CA GLN A 173 -5.51 -1.27 21.78
C GLN A 173 -5.44 -1.27 20.25
N MET A 174 -6.41 -0.63 19.59
CA MET A 174 -6.39 -0.46 18.13
C MET A 174 -5.20 0.39 17.67
N PHE A 175 -4.84 1.43 18.42
CA PHE A 175 -3.73 2.32 18.09
C PHE A 175 -2.36 1.66 18.27
N ILE A 176 -2.16 0.94 19.39
CA ILE A 176 -0.92 0.19 19.68
C ILE A 176 -0.77 -1.00 18.72
N GLY A 177 -1.87 -1.70 18.45
CA GLY A 177 -1.93 -2.81 17.49
C GLY A 177 -2.28 -4.18 18.06
N GLU A 178 -2.92 -4.22 19.22
CA GLU A 178 -3.45 -5.44 19.84
C GLU A 178 -4.82 -5.80 19.23
N VAL A 179 -4.87 -5.95 17.91
CA VAL A 179 -6.10 -6.20 17.15
C VAL A 179 -5.86 -7.22 16.04
N PRO A 180 -6.81 -8.15 15.77
CA PRO A 180 -6.76 -9.03 14.61
C PRO A 180 -6.83 -8.23 13.29
N GLY A 181 -5.87 -8.45 12.40
CA GLY A 181 -5.78 -7.78 11.11
C GLY A 181 -4.59 -8.26 10.29
N ALA A 182 -4.37 -7.66 9.12
CA ALA A 182 -3.19 -8.00 8.33
C ALA A 182 -1.91 -7.52 9.04
N MET A 183 -0.76 -8.13 8.72
CA MET A 183 0.49 -7.89 9.45
C MET A 183 0.86 -6.41 9.55
N GLY A 184 0.68 -5.65 8.48
CA GLY A 184 0.97 -4.21 8.43
C GLY A 184 -0.10 -3.31 9.03
N GLU A 185 -1.27 -3.84 9.40
CA GLU A 185 -2.40 -3.05 9.92
C GLU A 185 -2.47 -3.04 11.44
N THR A 186 -1.61 -3.82 12.11
CA THR A 186 -1.61 -3.92 13.58
C THR A 186 -1.32 -2.58 14.22
N SER A 187 -0.07 -2.11 14.15
CA SER A 187 0.34 -0.91 14.88
C SER A 187 0.26 0.36 14.05
N LYS A 188 -0.72 1.22 14.38
CA LYS A 188 -0.86 2.54 13.74
C LYS A 188 0.26 3.48 14.17
N LEU A 189 0.71 3.36 15.41
CA LEU A 189 1.85 4.10 15.93
C LEU A 189 3.11 3.85 15.08
N LEU A 190 3.45 2.58 14.83
CA LEU A 190 4.67 2.23 14.10
C LEU A 190 4.60 2.65 12.63
N LEU A 191 3.42 2.52 12.00
CA LEU A 191 3.18 3.06 10.65
C LEU A 191 3.35 4.59 10.62
N LEU A 192 2.86 5.30 11.63
CA LEU A 192 2.95 6.75 11.72
C LEU A 192 4.39 7.22 11.89
N VAL A 193 5.19 6.54 12.73
CA VAL A 193 6.62 6.81 12.88
C VAL A 193 7.35 6.64 11.55
N GLY A 194 7.07 5.55 10.82
CA GLY A 194 7.63 5.34 9.48
C GLY A 194 7.19 6.41 8.47
N PHE A 195 5.93 6.81 8.50
CA PHE A 195 5.41 7.88 7.63
C PHE A 195 6.05 9.23 7.92
N LEU A 196 6.20 9.62 9.19
CA LEU A 196 6.89 10.86 9.58
C LEU A 196 8.34 10.89 9.10
N TYR A 197 9.04 9.76 9.16
CA TYR A 197 10.38 9.64 8.58
C TYR A 197 10.40 9.89 7.06
N MET A 198 9.45 9.32 6.31
CA MET A 198 9.35 9.57 4.86
C MET A 198 8.97 11.02 4.53
N CYS A 199 8.17 11.66 5.39
CA CYS A 199 7.82 13.08 5.30
C CYS A 199 9.06 13.95 5.49
N TYR A 200 9.87 13.66 6.51
CA TYR A 200 11.13 14.35 6.78
C TYR A 200 12.13 14.23 5.61
N MET A 201 12.22 13.05 4.99
CA MET A 201 13.07 12.83 3.82
C MET A 201 12.52 13.45 2.51
N GLY A 202 11.30 14.01 2.55
CA GLY A 202 10.66 14.66 1.41
C GLY A 202 10.36 13.70 0.25
N ILE A 203 10.12 12.42 0.56
CA ILE A 203 9.84 11.37 -0.45
C ILE A 203 8.34 11.29 -0.74
N VAL A 204 7.52 11.39 0.31
CA VAL A 204 6.07 11.21 0.22
C VAL A 204 5.34 12.56 0.19
N ASN A 205 4.28 12.64 -0.61
CA ASN A 205 3.40 13.79 -0.62
C ASN A 205 2.34 13.68 0.49
N ILE A 206 2.53 14.43 1.56
CA ILE A 206 1.63 14.51 2.72
C ILE A 206 0.21 14.91 2.30
N GLU A 207 0.07 15.83 1.34
CA GLU A 207 -1.24 16.33 0.92
C GLU A 207 -2.11 15.23 0.28
N ALA A 208 -1.50 14.33 -0.48
CA ALA A 208 -2.21 13.21 -1.11
C ALA A 208 -2.64 12.18 -0.05
N ALA A 209 -1.75 11.82 0.86
CA ALA A 209 -2.06 10.89 1.95
C ALA A 209 -3.18 11.43 2.86
N LEU A 210 -3.09 12.69 3.28
CA LEU A 210 -4.11 13.31 4.14
C LEU A 210 -5.44 13.53 3.42
N SER A 211 -5.45 13.88 2.14
CA SER A 211 -6.70 14.00 1.39
C SER A 211 -7.40 12.66 1.19
N TYR A 212 -6.67 11.58 0.96
CA TYR A 212 -7.24 10.23 0.92
C TYR A 212 -7.83 9.81 2.27
N ILE A 213 -7.07 9.95 3.36
CA ILE A 213 -7.57 9.59 4.70
C ILE A 213 -8.78 10.46 5.06
N GLY A 214 -8.67 11.79 4.88
CA GLY A 214 -9.74 12.73 5.21
C GLY A 214 -11.02 12.47 4.42
N THR A 215 -10.93 12.16 3.12
CA THR A 215 -12.12 11.82 2.33
C THR A 215 -12.80 10.55 2.79
N VAL A 216 -12.04 9.50 3.13
CA VAL A 216 -12.63 8.27 3.68
C VAL A 216 -13.36 8.58 4.98
N LEU A 217 -12.71 9.28 5.92
CA LEU A 217 -13.28 9.60 7.23
C LEU A 217 -14.56 10.43 7.13
N VAL A 218 -14.54 11.50 6.33
CA VAL A 218 -15.70 12.39 6.14
C VAL A 218 -16.87 11.61 5.55
N LEU A 219 -16.64 10.78 4.53
CA LEU A 219 -17.71 10.01 3.90
C LEU A 219 -18.25 8.91 4.81
N THR A 220 -17.39 8.19 5.53
CA THR A 220 -17.84 7.17 6.49
C THR A 220 -18.56 7.78 7.70
N PHE A 221 -18.21 9.01 8.08
CA PHE A 221 -18.91 9.76 9.12
C PHE A 221 -20.31 10.18 8.66
N ILE A 222 -20.39 10.83 7.49
CA ILE A 222 -21.65 11.33 6.93
C ILE A 222 -22.60 10.17 6.63
N LEU A 223 -22.12 9.08 6.04
CA LEU A 223 -22.95 7.93 5.62
C LEU A 223 -22.80 6.77 6.60
N GLY A 224 -23.03 7.04 7.88
CA GLY A 224 -22.89 6.04 8.94
C GLY A 224 -23.94 4.91 8.86
N PRO A 225 -23.69 3.75 9.51
CA PRO A 225 -24.58 2.59 9.44
C PRO A 225 -25.98 2.84 10.02
N GLU A 226 -26.10 3.72 11.02
CA GLU A 226 -27.35 4.01 11.73
C GLU A 226 -28.04 5.29 11.23
N GLY A 227 -27.52 5.91 10.16
CA GLY A 227 -28.06 7.12 9.56
C GLY A 227 -27.00 8.18 9.26
N LEU A 228 -27.45 9.36 8.83
CA LEU A 228 -26.55 10.47 8.49
C LEU A 228 -25.78 10.95 9.74
N PHE A 229 -24.46 11.14 9.63
CA PHE A 229 -23.56 11.62 10.70
C PHE A 229 -23.39 10.70 11.91
N THR A 230 -23.67 9.41 11.77
CA THR A 230 -23.57 8.42 12.87
C THR A 230 -22.28 7.60 12.86
N GLY A 231 -21.46 7.71 11.80
CA GLY A 231 -20.29 6.84 11.64
C GLY A 231 -19.16 7.15 12.64
N ASP A 232 -18.53 6.12 13.20
CA ASP A 232 -17.36 6.34 14.06
C ASP A 232 -16.10 6.63 13.24
N ILE A 233 -15.56 7.84 13.38
CA ILE A 233 -14.35 8.32 12.71
C ILE A 233 -13.12 7.54 13.18
N LEU A 234 -12.98 7.33 14.50
CA LEU A 234 -11.79 6.66 15.06
C LEU A 234 -11.78 5.18 14.69
N LEU A 235 -12.93 4.53 14.69
CA LEU A 235 -13.06 3.15 14.24
C LEU A 235 -12.64 3.00 12.78
N ASN A 236 -13.09 3.88 11.88
CA ASN A 236 -12.72 3.82 10.46
C ASN A 236 -11.24 4.16 10.21
N LEU A 237 -10.64 4.99 11.07
CA LEU A 237 -9.22 5.34 11.00
C LEU A 237 -8.31 4.22 11.52
N LEU A 238 -8.66 3.62 12.65
CA LEU A 238 -7.83 2.67 13.39
C LEU A 238 -8.18 1.20 13.14
N GLY A 239 -9.38 0.90 12.62
CA GLY A 239 -9.93 -0.45 12.53
C GLY A 239 -9.48 -1.28 11.33
N GLY A 240 -8.54 -0.77 10.53
CA GLY A 240 -8.10 -1.42 9.31
C GLY A 240 -6.85 -0.81 8.68
N GLY A 241 -6.55 -1.21 7.46
CA GLY A 241 -5.33 -0.82 6.74
C GLY A 241 -5.30 0.60 6.18
N LEU A 242 -6.22 1.49 6.57
CA LEU A 242 -6.41 2.81 5.92
C LEU A 242 -5.11 3.62 5.90
N LEU A 243 -4.42 3.65 7.03
CA LEU A 243 -3.14 4.34 7.17
C LEU A 243 -2.04 3.67 6.34
N MET A 244 -1.97 2.34 6.32
CA MET A 244 -1.00 1.63 5.49
C MET A 244 -1.20 1.94 4.00
N GLY A 245 -2.44 1.86 3.53
CA GLY A 245 -2.80 2.20 2.16
C GLY A 245 -2.47 3.65 1.81
N GLY A 246 -2.87 4.60 2.66
CA GLY A 246 -2.65 6.03 2.45
C GLY A 246 -1.17 6.44 2.50
N PHE A 247 -0.38 5.86 3.40
CA PHE A 247 1.02 6.25 3.62
C PHE A 247 2.00 5.58 2.66
N TYR A 248 1.73 4.34 2.24
CA TYR A 248 2.71 3.53 1.50
C TYR A 248 2.25 3.04 0.13
N MET A 249 0.93 3.01 -0.16
CA MET A 249 0.41 2.38 -1.39
C MET A 249 -0.27 3.38 -2.32
N LEU A 250 -0.84 4.46 -1.79
CA LEU A 250 -1.41 5.56 -2.55
C LEU A 250 -0.33 6.41 -3.24
N THR A 251 0.92 6.35 -2.76
CA THR A 251 1.99 7.28 -3.12
C THR A 251 2.66 6.98 -4.46
N ASP A 252 2.11 6.12 -5.29
CA ASP A 252 2.61 5.91 -6.65
C ASP A 252 2.46 7.21 -7.47
N TYR A 253 3.55 7.64 -8.11
CA TYR A 253 3.76 8.97 -8.72
C TYR A 253 2.95 9.21 -10.01
N THR A 254 1.69 8.79 -10.07
CA THR A 254 0.81 8.88 -11.26
C THR A 254 0.62 10.32 -11.74
N PHE A 255 0.57 11.30 -10.82
CA PHE A 255 0.43 12.71 -11.15
C PHE A 255 1.60 13.56 -10.66
N VAL A 256 2.18 14.33 -11.58
CA VAL A 256 3.19 15.35 -11.25
C VAL A 256 2.54 16.62 -10.69
N SER A 257 1.31 16.95 -11.11
CA SER A 257 0.62 18.17 -10.69
C SER A 257 0.04 18.04 -9.28
N ARG A 258 0.09 19.13 -8.50
CA ARG A 258 -0.52 19.17 -7.15
C ARG A 258 -2.01 18.85 -7.17
N ARG A 259 -2.76 19.47 -8.10
CA ARG A 259 -4.21 19.25 -8.26
C ARG A 259 -4.54 17.82 -8.69
N GLY A 260 -3.75 17.23 -9.60
CA GLY A 260 -3.94 15.86 -10.03
C GLY A 260 -3.73 14.85 -8.90
N ARG A 261 -2.70 15.06 -8.07
CA ARG A 261 -2.45 14.22 -6.88
C ARG A 261 -3.61 14.24 -5.88
N ILE A 262 -4.17 15.42 -5.61
CA ILE A 262 -5.34 15.57 -4.73
C ILE A 262 -6.58 14.92 -5.34
N LEU A 263 -6.84 15.15 -6.63
CA LEU A 263 -7.98 14.53 -7.32
C LEU A 263 -7.90 13.00 -7.25
N TYR A 264 -6.73 12.43 -7.58
CA TYR A 264 -6.49 10.99 -7.49
C TYR A 264 -6.73 10.45 -6.08
N ALA A 265 -6.20 11.13 -5.06
CA ALA A 265 -6.37 10.73 -3.66
C ALA A 265 -7.84 10.81 -3.22
N VAL A 266 -8.56 11.86 -3.61
CA VAL A 266 -10.00 12.03 -3.35
C VAL A 266 -10.80 10.93 -4.06
N THR A 267 -10.52 10.63 -5.33
CA THR A 267 -11.21 9.56 -6.07
C THR A 267 -10.97 8.20 -5.42
N ALA A 268 -9.72 7.88 -5.05
CA ALA A 268 -9.41 6.65 -4.33
C ALA A 268 -10.15 6.57 -2.97
N GLY A 269 -10.24 7.69 -2.25
CA GLY A 269 -10.92 7.77 -0.96
C GLY A 269 -12.43 7.63 -1.06
N VAL A 270 -13.06 8.27 -2.06
CA VAL A 270 -14.50 8.13 -2.35
C VAL A 270 -14.87 6.68 -2.63
N ILE A 271 -14.09 6.01 -3.50
CA ILE A 271 -14.35 4.60 -3.85
C ILE A 271 -14.11 3.69 -2.63
N THR A 272 -13.04 3.94 -1.85
CA THR A 272 -12.76 3.20 -0.61
C THR A 272 -13.92 3.32 0.38
N ALA A 273 -14.43 4.54 0.61
CA ALA A 273 -15.55 4.79 1.51
C ALA A 273 -16.84 4.12 1.02
N ALA A 274 -17.15 4.24 -0.28
CA ALA A 274 -18.31 3.60 -0.87
C ALA A 274 -18.30 2.07 -0.67
N ILE A 275 -17.14 1.42 -0.81
CA ILE A 275 -17.00 -0.02 -0.57
C ILE A 275 -17.16 -0.36 0.91
N ARG A 276 -16.61 0.47 1.81
CA ARG A 276 -16.78 0.28 3.26
C ARG A 276 -18.23 0.38 3.70
N ILE A 277 -19.02 1.25 3.08
CA ILE A 277 -20.43 1.50 3.45
C ILE A 277 -21.36 0.49 2.76
N PHE A 278 -21.27 0.34 1.43
CA PHE A 278 -22.29 -0.34 0.63
C PHE A 278 -21.99 -1.82 0.31
N THR A 279 -20.74 -2.26 0.41
CA THR A 279 -20.34 -3.63 0.02
C THR A 279 -20.21 -4.54 1.24
N VAL A 280 -20.07 -5.86 1.08
CA VAL A 280 -19.81 -6.80 2.18
C VAL A 280 -18.38 -6.71 2.72
N TYR A 281 -17.41 -6.23 1.92
CA TYR A 281 -16.02 -6.16 2.32
C TYR A 281 -15.79 -5.12 3.43
N PRO A 282 -15.18 -5.48 4.58
CA PRO A 282 -14.88 -4.52 5.64
C PRO A 282 -13.74 -3.57 5.27
N GLU A 283 -12.80 -4.06 4.46
CA GLU A 283 -11.68 -3.31 3.88
C GLU A 283 -12.02 -2.88 2.45
N GLY A 284 -11.91 -1.57 2.14
CA GLY A 284 -12.18 -1.01 0.81
C GLY A 284 -10.93 -0.56 0.04
N ILE A 285 -9.75 -0.69 0.64
CA ILE A 285 -8.54 0.05 0.24
C ILE A 285 -7.96 -0.50 -1.06
N CYS A 286 -7.80 -1.82 -1.17
CA CYS A 286 -7.27 -2.47 -2.36
C CYS A 286 -8.08 -2.06 -3.60
N PHE A 287 -9.39 -2.21 -3.53
CA PHE A 287 -10.29 -1.85 -4.62
C PHE A 287 -10.29 -0.36 -4.93
N GLY A 288 -10.30 0.50 -3.90
CA GLY A 288 -10.30 1.95 -4.07
C GLY A 288 -9.05 2.47 -4.77
N ILE A 289 -7.86 2.09 -4.29
CA ILE A 289 -6.59 2.53 -4.87
C ILE A 289 -6.37 1.93 -6.26
N LEU A 290 -6.67 0.65 -6.47
CA LEU A 290 -6.53 0.01 -7.79
C LEU A 290 -7.47 0.62 -8.83
N THR A 291 -8.72 0.91 -8.46
CA THR A 291 -9.67 1.56 -9.36
C THR A 291 -9.21 2.98 -9.71
N ALA A 292 -8.73 3.74 -8.73
CA ALA A 292 -8.18 5.08 -8.98
C ALA A 292 -6.93 5.03 -9.88
N ASN A 293 -6.07 4.02 -9.74
CA ASN A 293 -4.93 3.79 -10.62
C ASN A 293 -5.36 3.55 -12.07
N CYS A 294 -6.35 2.68 -12.30
CA CYS A 294 -6.89 2.45 -13.64
C CYS A 294 -7.52 3.72 -14.23
N LEU A 295 -8.17 4.55 -13.41
CA LEU A 295 -8.77 5.81 -13.83
C LEU A 295 -7.74 6.94 -14.02
N ALA A 296 -6.49 6.78 -13.56
CA ALA A 296 -5.48 7.82 -13.62
C ALA A 296 -5.20 8.30 -15.06
N GLY A 297 -5.22 7.37 -16.03
CA GLY A 297 -5.11 7.72 -17.44
C GLY A 297 -6.21 8.69 -17.89
N LEU A 298 -7.48 8.41 -17.56
CA LEU A 298 -8.61 9.27 -17.89
C LEU A 298 -8.55 10.62 -17.16
N MET A 299 -8.20 10.62 -15.87
CA MET A 299 -8.04 11.82 -15.07
C MET A 299 -6.92 12.74 -15.62
N SER A 300 -5.87 12.16 -16.22
CA SER A 300 -4.79 12.91 -16.86
C SER A 300 -5.22 13.62 -18.15
N LEU A 301 -6.21 13.08 -18.87
CA LEU A 301 -6.78 13.73 -20.05
C LEU A 301 -7.59 14.98 -19.67
N ALA A 302 -8.34 14.90 -18.56
CA ALA A 302 -9.09 16.03 -18.03
C ALA A 302 -8.18 17.17 -17.52
N PHE A 303 -7.02 16.82 -16.94
CA PHE A 303 -6.01 17.78 -16.50
C PHE A 303 -4.75 17.71 -17.38
N LYS A 304 -4.86 18.22 -18.61
CA LYS A 304 -3.69 18.37 -19.49
C LYS A 304 -2.56 19.13 -18.77
N ARG A 305 -1.33 18.62 -18.90
CA ARG A 305 -0.12 19.34 -18.49
C ARG A 305 -0.17 20.74 -19.07
N ARG A 306 -0.08 21.75 -18.20
CA ARG A 306 0.20 23.10 -18.64
C ARG A 306 1.64 23.13 -19.12
N VAL A 307 1.84 23.14 -20.43
CA VAL A 307 3.16 23.35 -21.00
C VAL A 307 3.61 24.76 -20.60
N TYR A 308 4.78 24.88 -20.00
CA TYR A 308 5.33 26.18 -19.61
C TYR A 308 5.46 27.04 -20.87
N GLY A 309 4.86 28.23 -20.89
CA GLY A 309 4.94 29.17 -22.02
C GLY A 309 3.68 29.35 -22.89
N THR A 310 2.56 28.66 -22.62
CA THR A 310 1.28 28.94 -23.31
C THR A 310 0.37 29.87 -22.49
N LYS A 311 -0.20 30.90 -23.14
CA LYS A 311 -1.19 31.81 -22.52
C LYS A 311 -2.44 31.03 -22.11
N LYS A 312 -3.09 31.46 -21.02
CA LYS A 312 -4.42 30.97 -20.61
C LYS A 312 -5.36 31.06 -21.82
N ALA A 313 -5.78 29.90 -22.33
CA ALA A 313 -7.05 29.79 -23.04
C ALA A 313 -8.16 29.68 -21.99
#